data_AF-A0A8J5SZT4-F1
#
_entry.id   AF-A0A8J5SZT4-F1
#
_cell.length_a   1.000
_cell.length_b   1.000
_cell.length_c   1.000
_cell.angle_alpha   90.00
_cell.angle_beta   90.00
_cell.angle_gamma   90.00
#
_symmetry.space_group_name_H-M   'P 1'
#
loop_
_entity.id
_entity.type
_entity.pdbx_description
1 polymer ?
#
loop_
_entity_poly.entity_id
_entity_poly.type
_entity_poly.pdbx_seq_one_letter_code
_entity_poly.pdbx_strand_id
1 'polypeptide(L)'
;MNTGMGRSICMWVTVTMFTHTTEQTPSVLYSTSATPPAVHAQQHYGGHMRNPLVRDYYPIEWRVIAVILGSFSHTGLDEGCCWGFFSSLFLHPPSCRIFRSPSHRVFPSLQVYEKEDSSTQMFLSHSGIHLLVLHPTRGDVMLAMQFLTHQPAEHRNLAACLRTLMPGRLLVVAAVPDAATFLAEDAVLGLEAMGASRIRNLAAFEAWAIVTHTPTSTHTPSLRDYMPSHSYTSSNNRSNNSTGPSRHPQEETSPSQEVSRGRVWGEAVTTIRRPDGIFGYPLSMDTRVPKVSGVWCKWHEDPHLQEQREFCDTYEGYVTLCTCVHPVTASVRHSAPEITMNEIIPVAMLTAIKPFNFYRQLLNLLETPGAAQTPILVMVDGANTEILRLVRLFGLDVLVHRPQGAPGTTTLLNMHFRFSVHNVFNFFPEVDKAIILEDDLLLSPDFLSFFQQTAWLLDVDPTIFCVNAFSVNSYREVAWDPTLLRRINMFPQFGWMINRRWAREQYRAWITEKTEASIIDGIGTDSIICVSVKSYNEFVSAIVEDIGDWDLWLSSENSLQGRHALVPEVGRTYHAGAAGAHVTGWAQEQLFNNMIFNQDPDVKLRGLEEYVTYGC
;
A
#
# COMPACT_ATOMS: atom_id res chain seq x y z
N MET A 1 38.07 57.76 -13.71
CA MET A 1 37.59 58.64 -12.61
C MET A 1 36.08 58.75 -12.76
N ASN A 2 35.19 58.31 -11.88
CA ASN A 2 35.26 57.97 -10.47
C ASN A 2 34.28 56.82 -10.18
N THR A 3 34.66 55.99 -9.22
CA THR A 3 33.92 54.86 -8.64
C THR A 3 32.75 55.32 -7.76
N GLY A 4 31.58 54.69 -7.90
CA GLY A 4 30.46 54.82 -6.96
C GLY A 4 30.04 53.45 -6.43
N MET A 5 30.60 53.05 -5.29
CA MET A 5 30.17 51.89 -4.49
C MET A 5 28.76 52.13 -3.94
N GLY A 6 27.77 51.38 -4.43
CA GLY A 6 26.50 51.21 -3.73
C GLY A 6 26.60 50.05 -2.74
N ARG A 7 26.95 50.34 -1.48
CA ARG A 7 26.80 49.40 -0.37
C ARG A 7 25.32 49.37 0.03
N SER A 8 24.61 48.29 -0.29
CA SER A 8 23.33 48.01 0.35
C SER A 8 23.58 47.36 1.71
N ILE A 9 23.38 48.16 2.74
CA ILE A 9 23.38 47.75 4.15
C ILE A 9 22.09 46.96 4.39
N CYS A 10 22.18 45.64 4.57
CA CYS A 10 21.09 44.86 5.15
C CYS A 10 21.08 45.12 6.66
N MET A 11 20.08 45.88 7.10
CA MET A 11 19.78 46.12 8.51
C MET A 11 19.22 44.83 9.11
N TRP A 12 19.89 44.29 10.13
CA TRP A 12 19.40 43.18 10.94
C TRP A 12 18.26 43.68 11.81
N VAL A 13 17.10 43.04 11.73
CA VAL A 13 16.05 43.17 12.74
C VAL A 13 15.85 41.82 13.40
N THR A 14 16.38 41.69 14.61
CA THR A 14 16.06 40.64 15.56
C THR A 14 14.64 40.91 16.08
N VAL A 15 13.71 39.99 15.87
CA VAL A 15 12.44 40.00 16.60
C VAL A 15 12.46 38.88 17.63
N THR A 16 12.80 39.29 18.86
CA THR A 16 12.53 38.56 20.10
C THR A 16 11.01 38.55 20.33
N MET A 17 10.40 37.41 20.62
CA MET A 17 9.06 37.38 21.22
C MET A 17 9.08 36.73 22.60
N PHE A 18 8.34 37.41 23.48
CA PHE A 18 8.38 37.35 24.93
C PHE A 18 7.75 36.07 25.49
N THR A 19 8.38 35.55 26.53
CA THR A 19 7.78 34.64 27.52
C THR A 19 6.83 35.43 28.42
N HIS A 20 5.57 35.01 28.51
CA HIS A 20 4.74 35.36 29.66
C HIS A 20 4.68 34.16 30.61
N THR A 21 5.27 34.37 31.78
CA THR A 21 5.14 33.55 32.98
C THR A 21 3.78 33.80 33.62
N THR A 22 3.12 32.73 34.06
CA THR A 22 2.31 32.72 35.28
C THR A 22 2.48 31.38 35.97
N GLU A 23 3.22 31.41 37.08
CA GLU A 23 3.26 30.37 38.10
C GLU A 23 1.87 30.24 38.74
N GLN A 24 1.38 28.99 38.87
CA GLN A 24 0.66 28.56 40.07
C GLN A 24 1.02 27.11 40.36
N THR A 25 1.80 26.91 41.41
CA THR A 25 1.95 25.63 42.12
C THR A 25 0.67 25.34 42.91
N PRO A 26 0.39 24.06 43.19
CA PRO A 26 0.63 23.64 44.57
C PRO A 26 1.39 22.31 44.69
N SER A 27 2.28 22.33 45.68
CA SER A 27 3.08 21.27 46.27
C SER A 27 2.29 20.08 46.83
N VAL A 28 2.74 18.84 46.60
CA VAL A 28 2.78 17.75 47.62
C VAL A 28 3.88 16.72 47.30
N LEU A 29 4.92 16.72 48.15
CA LEU A 29 5.78 15.64 48.69
C LEU A 29 6.23 14.45 47.82
N TYR A 30 7.53 14.42 47.52
CA TYR A 30 8.29 13.20 47.20
C TYR A 30 8.73 12.48 48.49
N SER A 31 8.43 11.19 48.61
CA SER A 31 9.16 10.26 49.48
C SER A 31 10.17 9.47 48.66
N THR A 32 11.44 9.57 49.04
CA THR A 32 12.55 8.78 48.53
C THR A 32 12.51 7.35 49.09
N SER A 33 12.55 6.33 48.23
CA SER A 33 13.37 5.10 48.38
C SER A 33 12.82 3.98 47.49
N ALA A 34 13.63 3.54 46.51
CA ALA A 34 13.84 2.14 46.15
C ALA A 34 14.63 2.08 44.83
N THR A 35 15.77 1.41 44.89
CA THR A 35 16.59 0.96 43.77
C THR A 35 15.77 0.16 42.74
N PRO A 36 16.09 0.24 41.43
CA PRO A 36 15.34 -0.45 40.38
C PRO A 36 15.61 -1.96 40.41
N PRO A 37 14.58 -2.84 40.38
CA PRO A 37 14.80 -4.23 40.04
C PRO A 37 15.02 -4.35 38.52
N ALA A 38 16.00 -5.16 38.14
CA ALA A 38 16.25 -5.56 36.76
C ALA A 38 14.98 -6.21 36.18
N VAL A 39 14.39 -5.58 35.17
CA VAL A 39 13.24 -6.14 34.44
C VAL A 39 13.79 -6.95 33.27
N HIS A 40 13.86 -8.27 33.47
CA HIS A 40 13.74 -9.23 32.37
C HIS A 40 12.33 -9.13 31.80
N ALA A 41 12.17 -8.37 30.72
CA ALA A 41 10.93 -8.35 29.94
C ALA A 41 10.90 -9.60 29.05
N GLN A 42 10.35 -10.70 29.56
CA GLN A 42 9.78 -11.73 28.70
C GLN A 42 8.53 -11.13 28.03
N GLN A 43 8.59 -11.01 26.72
CA GLN A 43 7.49 -10.60 25.86
C GLN A 43 6.34 -11.61 25.97
N HIS A 44 5.25 -11.21 26.61
CA HIS A 44 3.94 -11.84 26.39
C HIS A 44 3.33 -11.22 25.12
N TYR A 45 3.46 -11.92 24.00
CA TYR A 45 2.69 -11.68 22.78
C TYR A 45 1.25 -12.12 23.05
N GLY A 46 0.35 -11.18 23.28
CA GLY A 46 -1.05 -11.43 23.58
C GLY A 46 -1.83 -10.13 23.65
N GLY A 47 -1.85 -9.39 22.55
CA GLY A 47 -2.60 -8.14 22.41
C GLY A 47 -2.77 -7.85 20.93
N HIS A 48 -4.00 -7.92 20.45
CA HIS A 48 -4.38 -7.76 19.05
C HIS A 48 -3.96 -6.38 18.51
N MET A 49 -3.04 -6.38 17.55
CA MET A 49 -2.64 -5.18 16.81
C MET A 49 -3.71 -4.86 15.76
N ARG A 50 -4.75 -4.10 16.14
CA ARG A 50 -5.49 -3.33 15.14
C ARG A 50 -4.53 -2.29 14.55
N ASN A 51 -4.47 -2.19 13.23
CA ASN A 51 -3.69 -1.15 12.55
C ASN A 51 -4.60 0.07 12.31
N PRO A 52 -4.61 1.09 13.18
CA PRO A 52 -5.46 2.28 13.01
C PRO A 52 -5.10 3.12 11.77
N LEU A 53 -4.05 2.75 11.02
CA LEU A 53 -3.42 3.58 9.99
C LEU A 53 -3.88 3.29 8.55
N VAL A 54 -4.71 2.27 8.32
CA VAL A 54 -5.08 1.83 6.95
C VAL A 54 -6.41 2.43 6.47
N ARG A 55 -6.79 3.60 6.95
CA ARG A 55 -7.95 4.34 6.41
C ARG A 55 -7.68 5.75 5.93
N ASP A 56 -6.46 6.25 6.11
CA ASP A 56 -6.11 7.58 5.63
C ASP A 56 -5.44 7.51 4.25
N TYR A 57 -6.22 7.09 3.24
CA TYR A 57 -6.01 7.64 1.92
C TYR A 57 -6.94 8.83 1.79
N TYR A 58 -6.33 9.98 1.57
CA TYR A 58 -7.04 11.23 1.39
C TYR A 58 -7.82 11.12 0.08
N PRO A 59 -9.16 11.18 0.08
CA PRO A 59 -9.85 11.53 -1.16
C PRO A 59 -9.25 12.85 -1.64
N ILE A 60 -9.05 12.99 -2.95
CA ILE A 60 -8.76 14.29 -3.59
C ILE A 60 -10.00 15.21 -3.51
N GLU A 61 -10.84 15.02 -2.50
CA GLU A 61 -11.80 16.00 -2.05
C GLU A 61 -11.04 17.00 -1.20
N TRP A 62 -10.51 18.00 -1.92
CA TRP A 62 -10.11 19.28 -1.37
C TRP A 62 -11.09 19.67 -0.24
N ARG A 63 -10.60 19.78 1.00
CA ARG A 63 -11.12 20.83 1.87
C ARG A 63 -10.68 22.14 1.22
N VAL A 64 -11.46 22.58 0.24
CA VAL A 64 -11.46 23.95 -0.26
C VAL A 64 -11.81 24.83 0.93
N ILE A 65 -10.82 25.28 1.69
CA ILE A 65 -10.97 26.53 2.43
C ILE A 65 -10.72 27.63 1.40
N ALA A 66 -11.72 27.89 0.56
CA ALA A 66 -11.76 29.10 -0.24
C ALA A 66 -13.03 29.86 0.09
N VAL A 67 -12.86 31.04 0.71
CA VAL A 67 -13.68 32.22 0.41
C VAL A 67 -12.79 33.47 0.42
N ILE A 68 -12.37 33.88 -0.79
CA ILE A 68 -12.45 35.20 -1.45
C ILE A 68 -12.56 36.45 -0.52
N LEU A 69 -11.75 37.51 -0.70
CA LEU A 69 -12.11 38.72 -1.48
C LEU A 69 -10.92 39.65 -1.71
N GLY A 70 -10.80 40.17 -2.94
CA GLY A 70 -10.05 41.39 -3.21
C GLY A 70 -9.44 41.43 -4.61
N SER A 71 -10.19 41.92 -5.59
CA SER A 71 -9.65 42.38 -6.87
C SER A 71 -8.68 43.53 -6.61
N PHE A 72 -7.38 43.27 -6.57
CA PHE A 72 -6.37 44.31 -6.58
C PHE A 72 -5.65 44.33 -7.91
N SER A 73 -5.95 45.38 -8.68
CA SER A 73 -5.11 45.81 -9.79
C SER A 73 -3.77 46.29 -9.23
N HIS A 74 -2.75 45.44 -9.26
CA HIS A 74 -1.37 45.86 -9.04
C HIS A 74 -0.62 45.83 -10.37
N THR A 75 -0.53 47.01 -10.98
CA THR A 75 0.54 47.37 -11.89
C THR A 75 1.86 47.35 -11.13
N GLY A 76 2.76 46.44 -11.52
CA GLY A 76 4.20 46.52 -11.25
C GLY A 76 4.66 46.07 -9.87
N LEU A 77 4.91 44.77 -9.69
CA LEU A 77 5.85 44.25 -8.68
C LEU A 77 6.52 42.95 -9.16
N ASP A 78 7.86 43.02 -9.21
CA ASP A 78 8.87 41.96 -9.17
C ASP A 78 8.82 40.75 -10.12
N GLU A 79 9.60 40.86 -11.21
CA GLU A 79 10.01 39.80 -12.14
C GLU A 79 10.79 38.62 -11.48
N GLY A 80 10.97 38.63 -10.15
CA GLY A 80 11.64 37.59 -9.38
C GLY A 80 10.74 36.46 -8.86
N CYS A 81 9.41 36.64 -8.82
CA CYS A 81 8.46 35.65 -8.26
C CYS A 81 8.05 34.54 -9.25
N CYS A 82 8.31 34.67 -10.55
CA CYS A 82 7.81 33.73 -11.55
C CYS A 82 8.64 32.43 -11.70
N TRP A 83 9.84 32.37 -11.10
CA TRP A 83 10.86 31.35 -11.42
C TRP A 83 10.87 30.12 -10.50
N GLY A 84 10.07 30.06 -9.43
CA GLY A 84 10.12 28.95 -8.47
C GLY A 84 8.98 28.92 -7.44
N PHE A 85 8.96 27.87 -6.62
CA PHE A 85 8.12 27.72 -5.43
C PHE A 85 8.97 27.79 -4.17
N PHE A 86 8.39 28.26 -3.07
CA PHE A 86 8.91 28.01 -1.73
C PHE A 86 8.24 26.77 -1.16
N SER A 87 9.05 25.80 -0.76
CA SER A 87 8.62 24.64 0.00
C SER A 87 9.09 24.83 1.43
N SER A 88 8.13 24.87 2.35
CA SER A 88 8.36 24.96 3.80
C SER A 88 7.89 23.67 4.43
N LEU A 89 8.79 23.00 5.13
CA LEU A 89 8.51 21.77 5.87
C LEU A 89 8.60 22.04 7.36
N PHE A 90 7.57 21.60 8.09
CA PHE A 90 7.56 21.61 9.54
C PHE A 90 7.29 20.19 10.06
N LEU A 91 8.34 19.54 10.56
CA LEU A 91 8.26 18.26 11.25
C LEU A 91 8.28 18.52 12.74
N HIS A 92 7.17 18.27 13.40
CA HIS A 92 7.06 18.30 14.86
C HIS A 92 6.79 16.87 15.36
N PRO A 93 7.22 16.48 16.57
CA PRO A 93 6.99 15.14 17.09
C PRO A 93 5.54 14.58 17.09
N PRO A 94 4.46 15.38 17.06
CA PRO A 94 3.08 14.92 16.87
C PRO A 94 2.51 15.25 15.48
N SER A 95 3.28 15.83 14.54
CA SER A 95 2.73 16.22 13.24
C SER A 95 3.77 16.44 12.14
N CYS A 96 3.47 15.99 10.91
CA CYS A 96 4.20 16.32 9.69
C CYS A 96 3.37 17.28 8.83
N ARG A 97 3.86 18.50 8.59
CA ARG A 97 3.17 19.51 7.78
C ARG A 97 4.06 20.04 6.67
N ILE A 98 3.53 20.06 5.45
CA ILE A 98 4.22 20.60 4.27
C ILE A 98 3.39 21.75 3.70
N PHE A 99 4.06 22.88 3.47
CA PHE A 99 3.48 24.09 2.92
C PHE A 99 4.16 24.48 1.62
N ARG A 100 3.37 25.07 0.73
CA ARG A 100 3.82 25.66 -0.53
C ARG A 100 3.44 27.14 -0.58
N SER A 101 4.38 27.99 -0.94
CA SER A 101 4.09 29.40 -1.22
C SER A 101 4.65 29.86 -2.57
N PRO A 102 3.93 30.69 -3.34
CA PRO A 102 4.47 31.34 -4.53
C PRO A 102 5.50 32.45 -4.21
N SER A 103 5.60 32.93 -2.96
CA SER A 103 6.62 33.92 -2.55
C SER A 103 6.99 33.82 -1.07
N HIS A 104 8.21 34.24 -0.69
CA HIS A 104 8.68 34.26 0.70
C HIS A 104 7.88 35.23 1.62
N ARG A 105 7.04 36.12 1.06
CA ARG A 105 6.51 37.30 1.78
C ARG A 105 5.00 37.38 1.91
N VAL A 106 4.22 36.43 1.38
CA VAL A 106 2.75 36.58 1.36
C VAL A 106 2.06 35.30 1.84
N PHE A 107 1.36 35.44 2.97
CA PHE A 107 0.25 34.56 3.33
C PHE A 107 -0.86 34.69 2.27
N PRO A 108 -1.50 33.59 1.86
CA PRO A 108 -1.44 32.28 2.50
C PRO A 108 -0.39 31.35 1.87
N SER A 109 0.47 30.76 2.71
CA SER A 109 1.13 29.49 2.38
C SER A 109 0.03 28.42 2.28
N LEU A 110 -0.04 27.73 1.15
CA LEU A 110 -0.98 26.64 0.96
C LEU A 110 -0.42 25.40 1.66
N GLN A 111 -1.08 24.94 2.72
CA GLN A 111 -0.78 23.63 3.30
C GLN A 111 -1.17 22.56 2.28
N VAL A 112 -0.20 21.78 1.82
CA VAL A 112 -0.40 20.74 0.81
C VAL A 112 -0.45 19.34 1.42
N TYR A 113 0.01 19.19 2.66
CA TYR A 113 -0.03 17.92 3.38
C TYR A 113 0.02 18.16 4.89
N GLU A 114 -0.76 17.37 5.62
CA GLU A 114 -0.75 17.31 7.07
C GLU A 114 -1.08 15.90 7.53
N LYS A 115 -0.24 15.39 8.42
CA LYS A 115 -0.52 14.22 9.25
C LYS A 115 -0.30 14.65 10.70
N GLU A 116 -1.33 14.52 11.53
CA GLU A 116 -1.25 14.79 12.96
C GLU A 116 -1.49 13.50 13.75
N ASP A 117 -0.91 13.44 14.94
CA ASP A 117 -1.15 12.36 15.88
C ASP A 117 -2.46 12.58 16.63
N SER A 118 -3.43 11.70 16.42
CA SER A 118 -4.74 11.78 17.06
C SER A 118 -4.77 11.13 18.46
N SER A 119 -3.67 10.53 18.94
CA SER A 119 -3.66 9.76 20.20
C SER A 119 -2.45 10.02 21.11
N THR A 120 -2.69 10.07 22.42
CA THR A 120 -1.69 10.22 23.49
C THR A 120 -0.93 8.92 23.83
N GLN A 121 -0.90 7.92 22.94
CA GLN A 121 -0.26 6.63 23.21
C GLN A 121 1.04 6.43 22.43
N MET A 122 1.90 5.56 22.99
CA MET A 122 3.34 5.35 22.73
C MET A 122 3.79 5.08 21.28
N PHE A 123 2.90 5.08 20.28
CA PHE A 123 3.23 4.91 18.86
C PHE A 123 2.65 6.07 18.05
N LEU A 124 3.53 6.89 17.48
CA LEU A 124 3.12 8.04 16.69
C LEU A 124 2.50 7.55 15.38
N SER A 125 1.22 7.86 15.16
CA SER A 125 0.51 7.51 13.91
C SER A 125 1.15 8.08 12.64
N HIS A 126 2.08 9.04 12.78
CA HIS A 126 2.88 9.58 11.69
C HIS A 126 4.29 8.95 11.57
N SER A 127 4.72 8.01 12.42
CA SER A 127 6.04 7.39 12.33
C SER A 127 6.34 6.75 10.96
N GLY A 128 7.61 6.78 10.55
CA GLY A 128 8.08 6.22 9.29
C GLY A 128 8.56 7.27 8.28
N ILE A 129 8.50 6.91 7.00
CA ILE A 129 8.87 7.79 5.89
C ILE A 129 7.62 8.28 5.18
N HIS A 130 7.43 9.60 5.15
CA HIS A 130 6.47 10.26 4.29
C HIS A 130 7.12 10.62 2.96
N LEU A 131 6.44 10.29 1.87
CA LEU A 131 6.86 10.60 0.51
C LEU A 131 5.74 11.37 -0.18
N LEU A 132 6.07 12.57 -0.64
CA LEU A 132 5.19 13.38 -1.47
C LEU A 132 5.84 13.66 -2.80
N VAL A 133 5.10 13.47 -3.87
CA VAL A 133 5.50 13.88 -5.21
C VAL A 133 4.63 15.04 -5.66
N LEU A 134 5.28 16.11 -6.09
CA LEU A 134 4.65 17.33 -6.56
C LEU A 134 4.90 17.50 -8.06
N HIS A 135 3.94 18.10 -8.74
CA HIS A 135 4.11 18.46 -10.13
C HIS A 135 5.26 19.49 -10.27
N PRO A 136 6.23 19.27 -11.17
CA PRO A 136 7.44 20.10 -11.26
C PRO A 136 7.21 21.57 -11.66
N THR A 137 6.07 21.88 -12.28
CA THR A 137 5.70 23.20 -12.81
C THR A 137 4.55 23.83 -12.03
N ARG A 138 3.55 23.03 -11.63
CA ARG A 138 2.32 23.47 -10.94
C ARG A 138 2.42 23.36 -9.42
N GLY A 139 3.25 22.44 -8.91
CA GLY A 139 3.49 22.23 -7.49
C GLY A 139 2.30 21.66 -6.72
N ASP A 140 1.31 21.09 -7.39
CA ASP A 140 0.23 20.29 -6.80
C ASP A 140 0.71 18.88 -6.47
N VAL A 141 0.08 18.26 -5.47
CA VAL A 141 0.39 16.89 -5.04
C VAL A 141 -0.11 15.91 -6.10
N MET A 142 0.79 15.09 -6.61
CA MET A 142 0.51 14.00 -7.55
C MET A 142 0.49 12.63 -6.86
N LEU A 143 1.22 12.49 -5.75
CA LEU A 143 1.28 11.29 -4.91
C LEU A 143 1.60 11.69 -3.48
N ALA A 144 0.93 11.07 -2.51
CA ALA A 144 1.26 11.18 -1.09
C ALA A 144 1.14 9.80 -0.43
N MET A 145 2.23 9.32 0.16
CA MET A 145 2.29 8.02 0.82
C MET A 145 3.03 8.11 2.14
N GLN A 146 2.63 7.27 3.09
CA GLN A 146 3.37 7.01 4.32
C GLN A 146 3.80 5.54 4.29
N PHE A 147 5.09 5.31 4.51
CA PHE A 147 5.67 3.98 4.65
C PHE A 147 6.05 3.79 6.10
N LEU A 148 5.46 2.78 6.74
CA LEU A 148 5.68 2.52 8.17
C LEU A 148 7.00 1.77 8.35
N THR A 149 8.13 2.38 7.97
CA THR A 149 9.47 1.77 7.98
C THR A 149 10.03 1.47 9.38
N HIS A 150 9.25 1.75 10.42
CA HIS A 150 9.42 1.21 11.77
C HIS A 150 8.85 -0.23 11.93
N GLN A 151 8.19 -0.75 10.90
CA GLN A 151 7.76 -2.14 10.75
C GLN A 151 8.64 -2.83 9.70
N PRO A 152 8.96 -4.11 9.88
CA PRO A 152 9.66 -4.89 8.85
C PRO A 152 8.77 -5.01 7.61
N ALA A 153 9.33 -5.37 6.45
CA ALA A 153 8.69 -5.38 5.13
C ALA A 153 8.31 -4.03 4.47
N GLU A 154 7.95 -2.99 5.22
CA GLU A 154 7.50 -1.70 4.65
C GLU A 154 8.57 -0.98 3.80
N HIS A 155 9.85 -1.21 4.07
CA HIS A 155 10.95 -0.69 3.23
C HIS A 155 10.89 -1.21 1.79
N ARG A 156 10.35 -2.41 1.54
CA ARG A 156 10.25 -2.97 0.17
C ARG A 156 9.22 -2.21 -0.65
N ASN A 157 8.12 -1.78 -0.03
CA ASN A 157 7.11 -0.94 -0.66
C ASN A 157 7.65 0.47 -0.94
N LEU A 158 8.41 1.04 -0.01
CA LEU A 158 9.11 2.31 -0.25
C LEU A 158 10.06 2.20 -1.44
N ALA A 159 10.86 1.13 -1.52
CA ALA A 159 11.78 0.91 -2.62
C ALA A 159 11.05 0.76 -3.97
N ALA A 160 9.94 0.01 -4.01
CA ALA A 160 9.10 -0.12 -5.22
C ALA A 160 8.46 1.22 -5.64
N CYS A 161 7.97 2.01 -4.69
CA CYS A 161 7.46 3.35 -4.94
C CYS A 161 8.53 4.26 -5.55
N LEU A 162 9.74 4.29 -4.97
CA LEU A 162 10.85 5.11 -5.46
C LEU A 162 11.29 4.74 -6.89
N ARG A 163 11.25 3.44 -7.25
CA ARG A 163 11.57 2.96 -8.62
C ARG A 163 10.50 3.32 -9.65
N THR A 164 9.27 3.59 -9.21
CA THR A 164 8.10 3.81 -10.07
C THR A 164 7.72 5.28 -10.21
N LEU A 165 8.60 6.20 -9.81
CA LEU A 165 8.44 7.64 -10.01
C LEU A 165 8.97 8.07 -11.38
N MET A 166 8.22 8.90 -12.09
CA MET A 166 8.72 9.51 -13.33
C MET A 166 9.98 10.39 -13.11
N PRO A 167 10.89 10.48 -14.09
CA PRO A 167 12.02 11.39 -14.06
C PRO A 167 11.62 12.88 -13.94
N GLY A 168 12.43 13.68 -13.24
CA GLY A 168 12.25 15.12 -13.12
C GLY A 168 11.08 15.60 -12.25
N ARG A 169 10.44 14.71 -11.47
CA ARG A 169 9.39 15.08 -10.50
C ARG A 169 9.97 15.73 -9.27
N LEU A 170 9.22 16.64 -8.66
CA LEU A 170 9.62 17.25 -7.39
C LEU A 170 9.21 16.34 -6.24
N LEU A 171 10.19 15.84 -5.49
CA LEU A 171 10.02 14.92 -4.39
C LEU A 171 10.29 15.65 -3.06
N VAL A 172 9.39 15.46 -2.10
CA VAL A 172 9.60 15.79 -0.69
C VAL A 172 9.55 14.50 0.11
N VAL A 173 10.64 14.17 0.78
CA VAL A 173 10.68 13.01 1.68
C VAL A 173 10.95 13.50 3.09
N ALA A 174 10.18 13.00 4.04
CA ALA A 174 10.37 13.27 5.46
C ALA A 174 10.43 11.96 6.23
N ALA A 175 11.53 11.76 6.96
CA ALA A 175 11.63 10.76 8.00
C ALA A 175 11.27 11.42 9.34
N VAL A 176 10.26 10.87 9.99
CA VAL A 176 9.82 11.24 11.33
C VAL A 176 10.03 10.02 12.23
N PRO A 177 9.90 10.13 13.58
CA PRO A 177 10.52 9.18 14.48
C PRO A 177 10.34 7.69 14.12
N ASP A 178 11.43 6.93 14.28
CA ASP A 178 11.59 5.50 13.95
C ASP A 178 11.61 5.11 12.46
N ALA A 179 11.73 6.09 11.55
CA ALA A 179 11.88 5.84 10.11
C ALA A 179 13.05 4.92 9.72
N ALA A 180 14.14 4.91 10.49
CA ALA A 180 15.36 4.15 10.16
C ALA A 180 15.35 2.70 10.68
N THR A 181 14.38 2.29 11.51
CA THR A 181 14.44 1.03 12.29
C THR A 181 14.53 -0.23 11.42
N PHE A 182 13.73 -0.32 10.36
CA PHE A 182 13.76 -1.43 9.39
C PHE A 182 14.03 -0.97 7.96
N LEU A 183 14.72 0.17 7.80
CA LEU A 183 15.07 0.69 6.49
C LEU A 183 16.22 -0.13 5.89
N ALA A 184 15.91 -1.01 4.95
CA ALA A 184 16.90 -1.90 4.32
C ALA A 184 17.56 -1.29 3.06
N GLU A 185 18.60 -1.96 2.59
CA GLU A 185 19.51 -1.48 1.54
C GLU A 185 18.80 -1.03 0.26
N ASP A 186 17.80 -1.76 -0.24
CA ASP A 186 17.07 -1.38 -1.47
C ASP A 186 16.37 -0.01 -1.35
N ALA A 187 15.78 0.28 -0.19
CA ALA A 187 15.13 1.56 0.07
C ALA A 187 16.16 2.67 0.28
N VAL A 188 17.27 2.37 0.97
CA VAL A 188 18.40 3.28 1.14
C VAL A 188 18.99 3.67 -0.22
N LEU A 189 19.29 2.70 -1.07
CA LEU A 189 19.80 2.93 -2.43
C LEU A 189 18.81 3.75 -3.27
N GLY A 190 17.51 3.47 -3.15
CA GLY A 190 16.47 4.27 -3.79
C GLY A 190 16.51 5.75 -3.34
N LEU A 191 16.62 6.00 -2.04
CA LEU A 191 16.73 7.36 -1.49
C LEU A 191 18.05 8.05 -1.86
N GLU A 192 19.17 7.31 -1.87
CA GLU A 192 20.48 7.80 -2.32
C GLU A 192 20.47 8.17 -3.80
N ALA A 193 19.76 7.40 -4.64
CA ALA A 193 19.54 7.74 -6.04
C ALA A 193 18.78 9.08 -6.17
N MET A 194 17.86 9.38 -5.25
CA MET A 194 17.19 10.70 -5.16
C MET A 194 18.09 11.81 -4.60
N GLY A 195 19.31 11.49 -4.16
CA GLY A 195 20.30 12.45 -3.64
C GLY A 195 20.36 12.54 -2.11
N ALA A 196 19.68 11.66 -1.37
CA ALA A 196 19.71 11.63 0.09
C ALA A 196 21.12 11.29 0.62
N SER A 197 21.89 12.31 1.00
CA SER A 197 23.28 12.14 1.44
C SER A 197 23.42 11.74 2.91
N ARG A 198 22.36 11.96 3.70
CA ARG A 198 22.35 11.71 5.15
C ARG A 198 21.60 10.46 5.56
N ILE A 199 20.89 9.79 4.66
CA ILE A 199 19.97 8.70 5.02
C ILE A 199 20.64 7.54 5.76
N ARG A 200 21.89 7.18 5.40
CA ARG A 200 22.65 6.11 6.08
C ARG A 200 23.07 6.45 7.51
N ASN A 201 23.09 7.74 7.84
CA ASN A 201 23.54 8.23 9.14
C ASN A 201 22.37 8.62 10.06
N LEU A 202 21.13 8.33 9.65
CA LEU A 202 19.95 8.67 10.43
C LEU A 202 19.85 7.78 11.66
N ALA A 203 19.88 8.37 12.85
CA ALA A 203 19.65 7.63 14.08
C ALA A 203 18.14 7.49 14.37
N ALA A 204 17.79 6.53 15.25
CA ALA A 204 16.43 6.41 15.74
C ALA A 204 15.95 7.74 16.35
N PHE A 205 14.68 8.08 16.07
CA PHE A 205 14.00 9.31 16.49
C PHE A 205 14.53 10.64 15.92
N GLU A 206 15.53 10.62 15.03
CA GLU A 206 15.94 11.84 14.32
C GLU A 206 14.93 12.18 13.21
N ALA A 207 14.57 13.46 13.13
CA ALA A 207 13.81 13.98 12.00
C ALA A 207 14.77 14.30 10.85
N TRP A 208 14.46 13.82 9.67
CA TRP A 208 15.20 14.12 8.44
C TRP A 208 14.24 14.50 7.33
N ALA A 209 14.70 15.37 6.45
CA ALA A 209 13.95 15.74 5.27
C ALA A 209 14.85 16.07 4.11
N ILE A 210 14.31 15.84 2.91
CA ILE A 210 14.93 16.23 1.66
C ILE A 210 13.88 16.76 0.68
N VAL A 211 14.27 17.79 -0.07
CA VAL A 211 13.53 18.29 -1.22
C VAL A 211 14.44 18.16 -2.43
N THR A 212 14.04 17.36 -3.41
CA THR A 212 14.89 16.96 -4.55
C THR A 212 14.06 16.76 -5.81
N HIS A 213 14.67 16.87 -6.99
CA HIS A 213 14.07 16.31 -8.21
C HIS A 213 14.49 14.86 -8.37
N THR A 214 13.56 14.01 -8.83
CA THR A 214 13.89 12.62 -9.20
C THR A 214 14.97 12.59 -10.31
N PRO A 215 15.84 11.56 -10.33
CA PRO A 215 16.83 11.35 -11.37
C PRO A 215 16.29 11.52 -12.79
N THR A 216 17.16 11.95 -13.70
CA THR A 216 16.84 12.03 -15.14
C THR A 216 17.21 10.77 -15.90
N SER A 217 17.84 9.79 -15.25
CA SER A 217 18.22 8.49 -15.83
C SER A 217 17.00 7.73 -16.38
N THR A 218 17.20 7.12 -17.53
CA THR A 218 16.20 6.40 -18.32
C THR A 218 16.32 4.90 -18.11
N HIS A 219 16.04 4.42 -16.89
CA HIS A 219 15.68 3.00 -16.74
C HIS A 219 14.38 2.75 -17.52
N THR A 220 14.31 1.65 -18.28
CA THR A 220 13.06 1.29 -18.98
C THR A 220 12.14 0.61 -17.97
N PRO A 221 11.02 1.24 -17.58
CA PRO A 221 10.17 0.69 -16.54
C PRO A 221 9.47 -0.59 -17.00
N SER A 222 9.22 -1.49 -16.05
CA SER A 222 8.58 -2.77 -16.25
C SER A 222 7.67 -3.11 -15.07
N LEU A 223 6.79 -4.10 -15.23
CA LEU A 223 5.97 -4.60 -14.12
C LEU A 223 6.82 -5.03 -12.91
N ARG A 224 8.05 -5.53 -13.14
CA ARG A 224 8.96 -5.94 -12.05
C ARG A 224 9.34 -4.79 -11.13
N ASP A 225 9.34 -3.56 -11.62
CA ASP A 225 9.69 -2.39 -10.80
C ASP A 225 8.64 -2.13 -9.70
N TYR A 226 7.39 -2.50 -9.96
CA TYR A 226 6.28 -2.46 -9.00
C TYR A 226 6.31 -3.61 -8.00
N MET A 227 7.03 -4.68 -8.31
CA MET A 227 7.10 -5.84 -7.42
C MET A 227 8.08 -5.54 -6.27
N PRO A 228 7.68 -5.79 -5.01
CA PRO A 228 8.61 -5.83 -3.90
C PRO A 228 9.76 -6.78 -4.22
N SER A 229 10.97 -6.44 -3.80
CA SER A 229 12.12 -7.33 -3.97
C SER A 229 11.88 -8.60 -3.16
N HIS A 230 11.54 -9.68 -3.87
CA HIS A 230 11.53 -11.01 -3.30
C HIS A 230 12.95 -11.56 -3.39
N SER A 231 13.44 -12.12 -2.30
CA SER A 231 14.74 -12.80 -2.20
C SER A 231 14.82 -14.09 -3.04
N TYR A 232 13.89 -14.29 -3.98
CA TYR A 232 13.88 -15.41 -4.90
C TYR A 232 14.85 -15.15 -6.07
N THR A 233 16.14 -15.24 -5.80
CA THR A 233 17.07 -15.69 -6.85
C THR A 233 16.81 -17.17 -7.07
N SER A 234 16.26 -17.54 -8.23
CA SER A 234 16.17 -18.92 -8.69
C SER A 234 17.57 -19.56 -8.66
N SER A 235 17.86 -20.31 -7.60
CA SER A 235 19.02 -21.21 -7.54
C SER A 235 18.67 -22.59 -8.09
N ASN A 236 17.74 -22.68 -9.05
CA ASN A 236 17.26 -23.94 -9.63
C ASN A 236 17.80 -24.21 -11.04
N ASN A 237 19.05 -23.81 -11.32
CA ASN A 237 19.83 -24.48 -12.38
C ASN A 237 20.53 -25.72 -11.81
N ARG A 238 19.77 -26.79 -11.60
CA ARG A 238 20.29 -28.16 -11.43
C ARG A 238 19.96 -28.98 -12.69
N SER A 239 20.79 -28.85 -13.71
CA SER A 239 21.13 -29.83 -14.76
C SER A 239 22.19 -29.14 -15.66
N ASN A 240 23.32 -29.69 -16.08
CA ASN A 240 23.82 -31.05 -16.20
C ASN A 240 25.33 -31.09 -15.94
N ASN A 241 25.81 -32.26 -15.51
CA ASN A 241 27.23 -32.63 -15.55
C ASN A 241 27.81 -32.49 -16.96
N SER A 242 28.82 -31.65 -17.12
CA SER A 242 29.90 -31.88 -18.08
C SER A 242 31.21 -31.35 -17.50
N THR A 243 32.12 -32.26 -17.20
CA THR A 243 33.48 -32.02 -16.76
C THR A 243 34.30 -31.29 -17.83
N GLY A 244 34.81 -30.09 -17.50
CA GLY A 244 35.83 -29.38 -18.27
C GLY A 244 36.29 -28.12 -17.52
N PRO A 245 37.60 -27.79 -17.47
CA PRO A 245 38.07 -26.63 -16.73
C PRO A 245 37.75 -25.37 -17.54
N SER A 246 36.63 -24.71 -17.22
CA SER A 246 36.27 -23.44 -17.86
C SER A 246 37.04 -22.30 -17.21
N ARG A 247 37.81 -21.60 -18.04
CA ARG A 247 38.47 -20.33 -17.72
C ARG A 247 37.41 -19.32 -17.27
N HIS A 248 37.69 -18.60 -16.19
CA HIS A 248 36.95 -17.40 -15.81
C HIS A 248 36.97 -16.39 -16.98
N PRO A 249 35.83 -15.90 -17.49
CA PRO A 249 35.82 -14.68 -18.27
C PRO A 249 36.14 -13.55 -17.29
N GLN A 250 37.23 -12.82 -17.55
CA GLN A 250 37.43 -11.54 -16.91
C GLN A 250 36.27 -10.64 -17.33
N GLU A 251 35.51 -10.14 -16.35
CA GLU A 251 34.61 -9.02 -16.55
C GLU A 251 35.45 -7.86 -17.06
N GLU A 252 35.32 -7.55 -18.36
CA GLU A 252 35.73 -6.26 -18.90
C GLU A 252 34.90 -5.20 -18.18
N THR A 253 35.58 -4.44 -17.32
CA THR A 253 35.05 -3.27 -16.65
C THR A 253 34.64 -2.24 -17.71
N SER A 254 33.36 -2.26 -18.09
CA SER A 254 32.73 -1.17 -18.81
C SER A 254 32.90 0.14 -18.03
N PRO A 255 33.25 1.26 -18.69
CA PRO A 255 33.50 2.52 -18.00
C PRO A 255 32.27 2.96 -17.23
N SER A 256 32.48 3.34 -15.98
CA SER A 256 31.47 3.82 -15.03
C SER A 256 30.49 4.79 -15.70
N GLN A 257 29.28 4.32 -16.01
CA GLN A 257 28.15 5.20 -16.30
C GLN A 257 27.92 6.04 -15.04
N GLU A 258 28.08 7.36 -15.14
CA GLU A 258 27.66 8.28 -14.09
C GLU A 258 26.16 8.06 -13.84
N VAL A 259 25.82 7.45 -12.71
CA VAL A 259 24.43 7.33 -12.27
C VAL A 259 23.93 8.74 -12.00
N SER A 260 23.04 9.25 -12.86
CA SER A 260 22.45 10.57 -12.64
C SER A 260 21.69 10.55 -11.32
N ARG A 261 22.17 11.26 -10.30
CA ARG A 261 21.45 11.40 -9.02
C ARG A 261 20.40 12.49 -9.11
N GLY A 262 19.42 12.42 -8.21
CA GLY A 262 18.42 13.46 -8.03
C GLY A 262 19.07 14.80 -7.66
N ARG A 263 18.46 15.90 -8.12
CA ARG A 263 18.97 17.25 -7.85
C ARG A 263 18.36 17.80 -6.55
N VAL A 264 19.18 17.86 -5.51
CA VAL A 264 18.77 18.30 -4.17
C VAL A 264 18.70 19.83 -4.07
N TRP A 265 17.61 20.35 -3.50
CA TRP A 265 17.38 21.77 -3.19
C TRP A 265 17.54 22.09 -1.71
N GLY A 266 17.38 21.07 -0.87
CA GLY A 266 17.83 21.11 0.49
C GLY A 266 17.61 19.76 1.15
N GLU A 267 18.44 19.50 2.14
CA GLU A 267 18.39 18.33 2.99
C GLU A 267 18.72 18.80 4.39
N ALA A 268 17.93 18.39 5.37
CA ALA A 268 18.11 18.78 6.75
C ALA A 268 17.87 17.60 7.68
N VAL A 269 18.58 17.57 8.80
CA VAL A 269 18.49 16.54 9.83
C VAL A 269 18.60 17.19 11.19
N THR A 270 17.82 16.73 12.15
CA THR A 270 17.96 17.12 13.54
C THR A 270 19.00 16.22 14.18
N THR A 271 20.13 16.79 14.59
CA THR A 271 21.09 16.10 15.45
C THR A 271 20.81 16.53 16.88
N ILE A 272 20.92 15.60 17.85
CA ILE A 272 20.70 15.75 19.31
C ILE A 272 19.37 15.14 19.80
N ARG A 273 19.49 14.22 20.78
CA ARG A 273 18.37 13.75 21.60
C ARG A 273 17.97 14.85 22.58
N ARG A 274 16.68 15.14 22.69
CA ARG A 274 16.17 16.02 23.74
C ARG A 274 16.61 15.50 25.14
N PRO A 275 16.79 16.39 26.13
CA PRO A 275 17.14 15.98 27.50
C PRO A 275 16.13 15.02 28.15
N ASP A 276 14.89 15.00 27.67
CA ASP A 276 13.80 14.11 28.08
C ASP A 276 13.89 12.69 27.45
N GLY A 277 14.80 12.48 26.49
CA GLY A 277 15.29 11.18 26.06
C GLY A 277 14.45 10.41 25.03
N ILE A 278 13.27 10.89 24.63
CA ILE A 278 12.32 10.09 23.83
C ILE A 278 12.23 10.52 22.36
N PHE A 279 12.37 11.82 22.03
CA PHE A 279 12.21 12.32 20.66
C PHE A 279 13.33 13.29 20.22
N GLY A 280 13.55 13.38 18.91
CA GLY A 280 14.37 14.43 18.30
C GLY A 280 13.75 15.82 18.42
N TYR A 281 14.55 16.86 18.18
CA TYR A 281 14.03 18.22 18.05
C TYR A 281 13.09 18.33 16.83
N PRO A 282 12.16 19.29 16.79
CA PRO A 282 11.41 19.60 15.58
C PRO A 282 12.35 20.06 14.46
N LEU A 283 12.05 19.66 13.22
CA LEU A 283 12.75 20.13 12.03
C LEU A 283 11.90 21.17 11.31
N SER A 284 12.46 22.36 11.07
CA SER A 284 11.89 23.34 10.15
C SER A 284 12.89 23.56 9.02
N MET A 285 12.43 23.44 7.78
CA MET A 285 13.26 23.64 6.60
C MET A 285 12.50 24.45 5.56
N ASP A 286 13.14 25.52 5.07
CA ASP A 286 12.65 26.32 3.95
C ASP A 286 13.64 26.21 2.79
N THR A 287 13.14 25.88 1.60
CA THR A 287 13.95 25.91 0.39
C THR A 287 13.18 26.47 -0.80
N ARG A 288 13.94 27.10 -1.70
CA ARG A 288 13.44 27.60 -2.97
C ARG A 288 13.72 26.57 -4.06
N VAL A 289 12.65 26.10 -4.69
CA VAL A 289 12.72 25.13 -5.79
C VAL A 289 12.33 25.83 -7.09
N PRO A 290 13.17 25.85 -8.13
CA PRO A 290 12.77 26.41 -9.41
C PRO A 290 11.73 25.53 -10.09
N LYS A 291 10.84 26.17 -10.85
CA LYS A 291 9.91 25.44 -11.71
C LYS A 291 10.70 24.79 -12.84
N VAL A 292 10.48 23.51 -13.07
CA VAL A 292 11.00 22.83 -14.25
C VAL A 292 9.83 22.38 -15.11
N SER A 293 10.03 22.38 -16.42
CA SER A 293 9.04 21.81 -17.33
C SER A 293 8.91 20.32 -17.06
N GLY A 294 7.67 19.84 -17.01
CA GLY A 294 7.41 18.40 -16.98
C GLY A 294 7.97 17.70 -18.22
N VAL A 295 8.15 16.39 -18.11
CA VAL A 295 8.58 15.56 -19.24
C VAL A 295 7.52 15.62 -20.34
N TRP A 296 7.93 15.95 -21.56
CA TRP A 296 7.06 15.92 -22.73
C TRP A 296 7.38 14.70 -23.59
N CYS A 297 6.40 13.83 -23.79
CA CYS A 297 6.53 12.63 -24.61
C CYS A 297 5.86 12.82 -25.97
N LYS A 298 6.40 12.18 -27.02
CA LYS A 298 5.84 12.27 -28.39
C LYS A 298 4.37 11.82 -28.45
N TRP A 299 4.00 10.80 -27.68
CA TRP A 299 2.62 10.30 -27.64
C TRP A 299 1.63 11.27 -27.00
N HIS A 300 2.09 12.33 -26.31
CA HIS A 300 1.21 13.37 -25.76
C HIS A 300 0.46 14.17 -26.85
N GLU A 301 0.90 14.06 -28.10
CA GLU A 301 0.24 14.66 -29.28
C GLU A 301 -0.88 13.77 -29.84
N ASP A 302 -0.96 12.50 -29.42
CA ASP A 302 -1.99 11.56 -29.87
C ASP A 302 -3.34 11.87 -29.19
N PRO A 303 -4.38 12.26 -29.95
CA PRO A 303 -5.70 12.53 -29.39
C PRO A 303 -6.33 11.32 -28.69
N HIS A 304 -5.99 10.09 -29.09
CA HIS A 304 -6.52 8.87 -28.48
C HIS A 304 -5.94 8.61 -27.08
N LEU A 305 -4.78 9.20 -26.77
CA LEU A 305 -4.12 9.06 -25.48
C LEU A 305 -4.29 10.32 -24.60
N GLN A 306 -5.22 11.21 -24.95
CA GLN A 306 -5.45 12.43 -24.18
C GLN A 306 -5.82 12.14 -22.72
N GLU A 307 -6.73 11.19 -22.47
CA GLU A 307 -7.14 10.84 -21.10
C GLU A 307 -5.95 10.28 -20.29
N GLN A 308 -5.10 9.47 -20.94
CA GLN A 308 -3.90 8.91 -20.33
C GLN A 308 -2.87 9.99 -20.01
N ARG A 309 -2.67 10.96 -20.92
CA ARG A 309 -1.82 12.13 -20.68
C ARG A 309 -2.32 12.94 -19.49
N GLU A 310 -3.62 13.24 -19.44
CA GLU A 310 -4.22 13.99 -18.34
C GLU A 310 -4.09 13.24 -17.01
N PHE A 311 -4.19 11.91 -17.03
CA PHE A 311 -3.94 11.08 -15.85
C PHE A 311 -2.48 11.22 -15.40
N CYS A 312 -1.51 11.08 -16.30
CA CYS A 312 -0.08 11.20 -16.01
C CYS A 312 0.38 12.62 -15.62
N ASP A 313 -0.40 13.65 -15.94
CA ASP A 313 -0.20 15.03 -15.46
C ASP A 313 -0.77 15.23 -14.04
N THR A 314 -1.75 14.43 -13.65
CA THR A 314 -2.45 14.54 -12.36
C THR A 314 -1.85 13.63 -11.30
N TYR A 315 -1.52 12.39 -11.65
CA TYR A 315 -1.14 11.33 -10.73
C TYR A 315 0.28 10.83 -10.98
N GLU A 316 0.91 10.31 -9.95
CA GLU A 316 2.26 9.73 -10.00
C GLU A 316 2.31 8.32 -9.38
N GLY A 317 3.35 7.55 -9.68
CA GLY A 317 3.47 6.14 -9.31
C GLY A 317 3.11 5.19 -10.46
N TYR A 318 2.82 5.73 -11.65
CA TYR A 318 2.35 5.01 -12.82
C TYR A 318 3.37 5.06 -13.97
N VAL A 319 4.67 4.94 -13.66
CA VAL A 319 5.75 5.10 -14.64
C VAL A 319 5.57 4.26 -15.92
N THR A 320 5.02 3.05 -15.85
CA THR A 320 4.75 2.22 -17.05
C THR A 320 3.64 2.79 -17.93
N LEU A 321 2.65 3.47 -17.35
CA LEU A 321 1.62 4.22 -18.06
C LEU A 321 2.16 5.54 -18.65
N CYS A 322 3.11 6.17 -17.95
CA CYS A 322 3.50 7.56 -18.20
C CYS A 322 4.86 7.74 -18.89
N THR A 323 5.62 6.66 -19.08
CA THR A 323 6.92 6.69 -19.77
C THR A 323 6.78 7.19 -21.21
N CYS A 324 7.82 7.87 -21.71
CA CYS A 324 7.83 8.30 -23.11
C CYS A 324 8.10 7.17 -24.10
N VAL A 325 8.70 6.07 -23.64
CA VAL A 325 9.10 4.94 -24.47
C VAL A 325 8.20 3.76 -24.15
N HIS A 326 7.40 3.34 -25.13
CA HIS A 326 6.46 2.22 -25.02
C HIS A 326 5.54 2.28 -23.78
N PRO A 327 4.75 3.36 -23.60
CA PRO A 327 3.79 3.40 -22.51
C PRO A 327 2.80 2.24 -22.64
N VAL A 328 2.42 1.65 -21.50
CA VAL A 328 1.29 0.72 -21.41
C VAL A 328 0.04 1.50 -21.82
N THR A 329 -0.81 0.87 -22.63
CA THR A 329 -2.11 1.43 -23.03
C THR A 329 -3.20 0.39 -22.83
N ALA A 330 -4.46 0.77 -23.07
CA ALA A 330 -5.62 -0.12 -23.00
C ALA A 330 -5.45 -1.42 -23.80
N SER A 331 -4.60 -1.43 -24.84
CA SER A 331 -4.35 -2.61 -25.68
C SER A 331 -3.79 -3.79 -24.89
N VAL A 332 -3.13 -3.56 -23.74
CA VAL A 332 -2.58 -4.63 -22.90
C VAL A 332 -3.65 -5.61 -22.44
N ARG A 333 -4.91 -5.15 -22.34
CA ARG A 333 -6.06 -5.99 -22.00
C ARG A 333 -6.24 -7.18 -22.96
N HIS A 334 -5.80 -7.03 -24.20
CA HIS A 334 -5.99 -8.02 -25.25
C HIS A 334 -4.67 -8.68 -25.69
N SER A 335 -3.56 -8.46 -24.97
CA SER A 335 -2.24 -8.96 -25.37
C SER A 335 -1.79 -10.21 -24.63
N ALA A 336 -2.45 -10.60 -23.54
CA ALA A 336 -2.08 -11.82 -22.80
C ALA A 336 -2.20 -13.07 -23.70
N PRO A 337 -1.27 -14.04 -23.56
CA PRO A 337 -1.37 -15.31 -24.27
C PRO A 337 -2.69 -16.02 -24.00
N GLU A 338 -3.25 -16.68 -25.00
CA GLU A 338 -4.47 -17.46 -24.84
C GLU A 338 -4.20 -18.80 -24.12
N ILE A 339 -5.21 -19.27 -23.39
CA ILE A 339 -5.25 -20.60 -22.77
C ILE A 339 -6.53 -21.33 -23.16
N THR A 340 -6.60 -22.62 -22.83
CA THR A 340 -7.85 -23.38 -22.91
C THR A 340 -8.84 -22.88 -21.85
N MET A 341 -9.95 -22.29 -22.30
CA MET A 341 -11.06 -21.89 -21.45
C MET A 341 -12.16 -22.97 -21.53
N ASN A 342 -12.42 -23.64 -20.41
CA ASN A 342 -13.48 -24.64 -20.28
C ASN A 342 -14.85 -23.96 -20.07
N GLU A 343 -14.87 -22.83 -19.37
CA GLU A 343 -16.05 -22.01 -19.15
C GLU A 343 -15.68 -20.53 -18.92
N ILE A 344 -16.66 -19.65 -19.01
CA ILE A 344 -16.46 -18.21 -18.74
C ILE A 344 -16.56 -17.99 -17.23
N ILE A 345 -15.45 -17.55 -16.62
CA ILE A 345 -15.35 -17.27 -15.18
C ILE A 345 -14.83 -15.84 -15.01
N PRO A 346 -15.68 -14.85 -14.67
CA PRO A 346 -15.21 -13.48 -14.44
C PRO A 346 -14.30 -13.39 -13.21
N VAL A 347 -13.37 -12.44 -13.27
CA VAL A 347 -12.56 -12.00 -12.12
C VAL A 347 -13.14 -10.70 -11.58
N ALA A 348 -13.56 -10.72 -10.32
CA ALA A 348 -13.97 -9.54 -9.56
C ALA A 348 -12.79 -9.04 -8.72
N MET A 349 -12.23 -7.89 -9.10
CA MET A 349 -11.14 -7.23 -8.37
C MET A 349 -11.70 -6.24 -7.36
N LEU A 350 -11.39 -6.40 -6.09
CA LEU A 350 -11.87 -5.57 -4.98
C LEU A 350 -10.79 -4.58 -4.55
N THR A 351 -11.16 -3.31 -4.46
CA THR A 351 -10.27 -2.25 -3.99
C THR A 351 -11.07 -1.16 -3.29
N ALA A 352 -10.38 -0.28 -2.57
CA ALA A 352 -10.99 0.88 -1.92
C ALA A 352 -10.09 2.10 -2.06
N ILE A 353 -8.95 2.06 -1.38
CA ILE A 353 -8.12 3.24 -1.14
C ILE A 353 -6.64 3.04 -1.46
N LYS A 354 -6.27 1.93 -2.11
CA LYS A 354 -4.87 1.57 -2.40
C LYS A 354 -4.62 1.57 -3.93
N PRO A 355 -4.67 2.73 -4.60
CA PRO A 355 -4.58 2.79 -6.07
C PRO A 355 -3.27 2.20 -6.60
N PHE A 356 -2.15 2.38 -5.88
CA PHE A 356 -0.86 1.78 -6.24
C PHE A 356 -0.89 0.24 -6.21
N ASN A 357 -1.48 -0.36 -5.16
CA ASN A 357 -1.59 -1.82 -5.04
C ASN A 357 -2.51 -2.37 -6.13
N PHE A 358 -3.67 -1.73 -6.31
CA PHE A 358 -4.63 -2.07 -7.34
C PHE A 358 -4.00 -2.03 -8.74
N TYR A 359 -3.26 -0.98 -9.08
CA TYR A 359 -2.61 -0.87 -10.38
C TYR A 359 -1.58 -1.96 -10.63
N ARG A 360 -0.74 -2.24 -9.63
CA ARG A 360 0.24 -3.33 -9.70
C ARG A 360 -0.43 -4.67 -9.94
N GLN A 361 -1.50 -4.98 -9.19
CA GLN A 361 -2.24 -6.21 -9.40
C GLN A 361 -2.93 -6.23 -10.76
N LEU A 362 -3.51 -5.11 -11.20
CA LEU A 362 -4.18 -5.02 -12.49
C LEU A 362 -3.20 -5.36 -13.62
N LEU A 363 -2.02 -4.75 -13.64
CA LEU A 363 -1.01 -5.10 -14.65
C LEU A 363 -0.61 -6.58 -14.57
N ASN A 364 -0.41 -7.11 -13.36
CA ASN A 364 -0.09 -8.53 -13.18
C ASN A 364 -1.19 -9.45 -13.73
N LEU A 365 -2.47 -9.12 -13.52
CA LEU A 365 -3.59 -9.86 -14.10
C LEU A 365 -3.63 -9.72 -15.62
N LEU A 366 -3.49 -8.51 -16.16
CA LEU A 366 -3.56 -8.28 -17.61
C LEU A 366 -2.42 -8.94 -18.39
N GLU A 367 -1.29 -9.24 -17.73
CA GLU A 367 -0.18 -10.03 -18.29
C GLU A 367 -0.32 -11.55 -18.07
N THR A 368 -1.27 -12.00 -17.24
CA THR A 368 -1.48 -13.43 -16.95
C THR A 368 -2.08 -14.14 -18.17
N PRO A 369 -1.52 -15.27 -18.63
CA PRO A 369 -2.13 -16.11 -19.67
C PRO A 369 -3.61 -16.39 -19.41
N GLY A 370 -4.45 -16.14 -20.41
CA GLY A 370 -5.91 -16.25 -20.35
C GLY A 370 -6.63 -14.93 -20.01
N ALA A 371 -5.93 -13.88 -19.59
CA ALA A 371 -6.57 -12.63 -19.19
C ALA A 371 -7.31 -11.95 -20.34
N ALA A 372 -6.79 -12.05 -21.58
CA ALA A 372 -7.45 -11.52 -22.77
C ALA A 372 -8.81 -12.18 -23.08
N GLN A 373 -9.04 -13.40 -22.58
CA GLN A 373 -10.28 -14.17 -22.73
C GLN A 373 -11.21 -14.06 -21.50
N THR A 374 -10.76 -13.42 -20.43
CA THR A 374 -11.42 -13.43 -19.13
C THR A 374 -12.15 -12.10 -18.88
N PRO A 375 -13.46 -12.11 -18.58
CA PRO A 375 -14.15 -10.90 -18.14
C PRO A 375 -13.60 -10.40 -16.80
N ILE A 376 -13.36 -9.09 -16.69
CA ILE A 376 -12.83 -8.45 -15.48
C ILE A 376 -13.81 -7.38 -15.03
N LEU A 377 -14.21 -7.44 -13.77
CA LEU A 377 -15.07 -6.46 -13.11
C LEU A 377 -14.35 -5.87 -11.91
N VAL A 378 -14.20 -4.55 -11.88
CA VAL A 378 -13.60 -3.86 -10.75
C VAL A 378 -14.70 -3.43 -9.77
N MET A 379 -14.51 -3.66 -8.48
CA MET A 379 -15.45 -3.29 -7.44
C MET A 379 -14.75 -2.38 -6.44
N VAL A 380 -15.20 -1.14 -6.37
CA VAL A 380 -14.54 -0.09 -5.57
C VAL A 380 -15.41 0.25 -4.36
N ASP A 381 -14.87 0.16 -3.15
CA ASP A 381 -15.51 0.67 -1.94
C ASP A 381 -15.30 2.19 -1.81
N GLY A 382 -16.33 2.96 -2.14
CA GLY A 382 -16.26 4.42 -2.25
C GLY A 382 -15.83 4.90 -3.64
N ALA A 383 -16.19 6.13 -3.99
CA ALA A 383 -15.94 6.70 -5.30
C ALA A 383 -14.52 7.31 -5.41
N ASN A 384 -13.48 6.47 -5.27
CA ASN A 384 -12.09 6.91 -5.41
C ASN A 384 -11.79 7.37 -6.85
N THR A 385 -11.57 8.66 -7.06
CA THR A 385 -11.43 9.25 -8.40
C THR A 385 -10.20 8.77 -9.15
N GLU A 386 -9.08 8.50 -8.47
CA GLU A 386 -7.85 7.99 -9.07
C GLU A 386 -8.09 6.59 -9.65
N ILE A 387 -8.66 5.70 -8.85
CA ILE A 387 -9.00 4.32 -9.26
C ILE A 387 -10.01 4.34 -10.40
N LEU A 388 -11.08 5.15 -10.30
CA LEU A 388 -12.11 5.21 -11.34
C LEU A 388 -11.57 5.74 -12.69
N ARG A 389 -10.66 6.71 -12.67
CA ARG A 389 -9.99 7.17 -13.89
C ARG A 389 -9.07 6.08 -14.45
N LEU A 390 -8.33 5.38 -13.61
CA LEU A 390 -7.46 4.28 -14.02
C LEU A 390 -8.25 3.14 -14.68
N VAL A 391 -9.34 2.69 -14.06
CA VAL A 391 -10.26 1.68 -14.61
C VAL A 391 -10.77 2.09 -16.00
N ARG A 392 -11.18 3.35 -16.16
CA ARG A 392 -11.63 3.90 -17.43
C ARG A 392 -10.55 3.86 -18.51
N LEU A 393 -9.29 4.16 -18.17
CA LEU A 393 -8.17 4.09 -19.13
C LEU A 393 -7.98 2.69 -19.72
N PHE A 394 -8.23 1.64 -18.93
CA PHE A 394 -8.17 0.25 -19.39
C PHE A 394 -9.50 -0.27 -19.96
N GLY A 395 -10.54 0.57 -20.01
CA GLY A 395 -11.87 0.23 -20.49
C GLY A 395 -12.58 -0.85 -19.66
N LEU A 396 -12.22 -0.99 -18.38
CA LEU A 396 -12.75 -2.04 -17.51
C LEU A 396 -14.14 -1.68 -16.99
N ASP A 397 -14.98 -2.71 -16.78
CA ASP A 397 -16.26 -2.55 -16.11
C ASP A 397 -16.05 -2.30 -14.61
N VAL A 398 -16.92 -1.47 -14.01
CA VAL A 398 -16.81 -1.10 -12.61
C VAL A 398 -18.15 -0.99 -11.90
N LEU A 399 -18.18 -1.49 -10.65
CA LEU A 399 -19.24 -1.23 -9.68
C LEU A 399 -18.68 -0.47 -8.49
N VAL A 400 -19.37 0.61 -8.10
CA VAL A 400 -19.00 1.40 -6.92
C VAL A 400 -19.94 1.05 -5.78
N HIS A 401 -19.38 0.49 -4.72
CA HIS A 401 -20.06 0.30 -3.46
C HIS A 401 -20.08 1.61 -2.68
N ARG A 402 -21.22 1.91 -2.03
CA ARG A 402 -21.29 2.99 -1.05
C ARG A 402 -20.85 2.42 0.31
N PRO A 403 -19.75 2.90 0.92
CA PRO A 403 -19.24 2.34 2.18
C PRO A 403 -20.31 2.32 3.28
N GLN A 404 -20.34 1.24 4.07
CA GLN A 404 -21.33 1.02 5.14
C GLN A 404 -20.61 0.62 6.44
N GLY A 405 -20.79 1.41 7.49
CA GLY A 405 -20.07 1.28 8.76
C GLY A 405 -19.22 2.52 9.08
N ALA A 406 -18.63 2.56 10.28
CA ALA A 406 -17.79 3.69 10.71
C ALA A 406 -16.32 3.48 10.31
N PRO A 407 -15.54 4.56 10.08
CA PRO A 407 -14.09 4.48 9.98
C PRO A 407 -13.48 3.75 11.20
N GLY A 408 -12.47 2.92 10.99
CA GLY A 408 -11.86 2.04 12.00
C GLY A 408 -12.57 0.71 12.29
N THR A 409 -13.82 0.49 11.85
CA THR A 409 -14.56 -0.77 12.11
C THR A 409 -14.46 -1.77 10.97
N THR A 410 -14.52 -3.07 11.27
CA THR A 410 -14.50 -4.16 10.28
C THR A 410 -15.74 -4.18 9.37
N THR A 411 -16.82 -3.53 9.78
CA THR A 411 -18.08 -3.39 9.03
C THR A 411 -17.90 -2.90 7.59
N LEU A 412 -17.01 -1.92 7.35
CA LEU A 412 -16.78 -1.42 5.98
C LEU A 412 -16.34 -2.57 5.05
N LEU A 413 -15.36 -3.35 5.50
CA LEU A 413 -14.81 -4.47 4.74
C LEU A 413 -15.87 -5.56 4.56
N ASN A 414 -16.57 -5.91 5.64
CA ASN A 414 -17.60 -6.94 5.62
C ASN A 414 -18.71 -6.62 4.62
N MET A 415 -19.14 -5.36 4.57
CA MET A 415 -20.20 -4.93 3.66
C MET A 415 -19.71 -4.81 2.22
N HIS A 416 -18.44 -4.43 2.01
CA HIS A 416 -17.86 -4.46 0.67
C HIS A 416 -17.77 -5.88 0.12
N PHE A 417 -17.30 -6.87 0.89
CA PHE A 417 -17.29 -8.27 0.46
C PHE A 417 -18.70 -8.82 0.22
N ARG A 418 -19.66 -8.50 1.10
CA ARG A 418 -21.08 -8.85 0.89
C ARG A 418 -21.60 -8.32 -0.44
N PHE A 419 -21.32 -7.05 -0.72
CA PHE A 419 -21.69 -6.39 -1.96
C PHE A 419 -21.04 -7.10 -3.15
N SER A 420 -19.75 -7.39 -3.07
CA SER A 420 -18.97 -7.91 -4.19
C SER A 420 -19.33 -9.34 -4.57
N VAL A 421 -19.36 -10.24 -3.57
CA VAL A 421 -19.74 -11.66 -3.75
C VAL A 421 -21.13 -11.81 -4.35
N HIS A 422 -22.06 -10.91 -3.99
CA HIS A 422 -23.42 -10.94 -4.52
C HIS A 422 -23.53 -10.31 -5.91
N ASN A 423 -22.94 -9.12 -6.11
CA ASN A 423 -23.19 -8.33 -7.31
C ASN A 423 -22.40 -8.78 -8.53
N VAL A 424 -21.33 -9.58 -8.37
CA VAL A 424 -20.64 -10.18 -9.53
C VAL A 424 -21.61 -11.03 -10.37
N PHE A 425 -22.49 -11.79 -9.73
CA PHE A 425 -23.48 -12.63 -10.41
C PHE A 425 -24.70 -11.85 -10.90
N ASN A 426 -24.97 -10.67 -10.34
CA ASN A 426 -26.01 -9.78 -10.86
C ASN A 426 -25.51 -9.07 -12.13
N PHE A 427 -24.21 -8.74 -12.18
CA PHE A 427 -23.57 -8.13 -13.33
C PHE A 427 -23.40 -9.13 -14.48
N PHE A 428 -22.99 -10.36 -14.16
CA PHE A 428 -22.88 -11.48 -15.11
C PHE A 428 -23.98 -12.53 -14.85
N PRO A 429 -25.22 -12.32 -15.33
CA PRO A 429 -26.34 -13.23 -15.08
C PRO A 429 -26.20 -14.61 -15.78
N GLU A 430 -25.33 -14.74 -16.76
CA GLU A 430 -25.10 -15.97 -17.52
C GLU A 430 -24.05 -16.92 -16.91
N VAL A 431 -23.22 -16.46 -15.97
CA VAL A 431 -22.12 -17.27 -15.41
C VAL A 431 -22.46 -17.83 -14.03
N ASP A 432 -22.07 -19.08 -13.75
CA ASP A 432 -22.36 -19.70 -12.45
C ASP A 432 -21.18 -19.69 -11.49
N LYS A 433 -19.99 -19.22 -11.92
CA LYS A 433 -18.79 -19.11 -11.08
C LYS A 433 -18.14 -17.75 -11.24
N ALA A 434 -17.43 -17.31 -10.21
CA ALA A 434 -16.64 -16.08 -10.24
C ALA A 434 -15.41 -16.21 -9.34
N ILE A 435 -14.32 -15.56 -9.74
CA ILE A 435 -13.10 -15.43 -8.94
C ILE A 435 -13.13 -14.08 -8.22
N ILE A 436 -12.88 -14.06 -6.92
CA ILE A 436 -12.80 -12.88 -6.07
C ILE A 436 -11.32 -12.61 -5.75
N LEU A 437 -10.86 -11.38 -6.00
CA LEU A 437 -9.45 -10.99 -5.86
C LEU A 437 -9.30 -9.65 -5.13
N GLU A 438 -8.50 -9.62 -4.07
CA GLU A 438 -8.19 -8.41 -3.28
C GLU A 438 -6.99 -7.65 -3.87
N ASP A 439 -6.93 -6.32 -3.77
CA ASP A 439 -5.94 -5.46 -4.45
C ASP A 439 -4.45 -5.61 -4.04
N ASP A 440 -4.12 -6.39 -3.01
CA ASP A 440 -2.77 -6.55 -2.50
C ASP A 440 -2.10 -7.89 -2.84
N LEU A 441 -2.65 -8.62 -3.81
CA LEU A 441 -2.14 -9.92 -4.24
C LEU A 441 -1.33 -9.84 -5.55
N LEU A 442 -0.29 -10.67 -5.63
CA LEU A 442 0.40 -11.04 -6.86
C LEU A 442 -0.09 -12.41 -7.34
N LEU A 443 -0.16 -12.60 -8.64
CA LEU A 443 -0.71 -13.78 -9.30
C LEU A 443 0.39 -14.63 -9.94
N SER A 444 0.27 -15.95 -9.82
CA SER A 444 1.10 -16.88 -10.57
C SER A 444 0.79 -16.82 -12.07
N PRO A 445 1.75 -17.17 -12.94
CA PRO A 445 1.51 -17.24 -14.39
C PRO A 445 0.43 -18.24 -14.81
N ASP A 446 0.15 -19.27 -14.00
CA ASP A 446 -0.91 -20.26 -14.26
C ASP A 446 -2.23 -19.95 -13.54
N PHE A 447 -2.40 -18.77 -12.93
CA PHE A 447 -3.54 -18.45 -12.06
C PHE A 447 -4.91 -18.73 -12.70
N LEU A 448 -5.12 -18.28 -13.95
CA LEU A 448 -6.38 -18.51 -14.67
C LEU A 448 -6.52 -19.97 -15.13
N SER A 449 -5.43 -20.59 -15.58
CA SER A 449 -5.39 -22.02 -15.95
C SER A 449 -5.75 -22.93 -14.76
N PHE A 450 -5.28 -22.60 -13.55
CA PHE A 450 -5.61 -23.31 -12.31
C PHE A 450 -7.12 -23.33 -12.04
N PHE A 451 -7.79 -22.18 -12.16
CA PHE A 451 -9.24 -22.12 -12.00
C PHE A 451 -9.97 -22.86 -13.12
N GLN A 452 -9.55 -22.72 -14.37
CA GLN A 452 -10.16 -23.45 -15.49
C GLN A 452 -10.04 -24.98 -15.35
N GLN A 453 -8.94 -25.48 -14.79
CA GLN A 453 -8.75 -26.91 -14.53
C GLN A 453 -9.62 -27.45 -13.39
N THR A 454 -9.95 -26.62 -12.40
CA THR A 454 -10.64 -27.04 -11.16
C THR A 454 -12.13 -26.69 -11.14
N ALA A 455 -12.60 -25.83 -12.03
CA ALA A 455 -13.93 -25.25 -11.96
C ALA A 455 -15.06 -26.29 -11.91
N TRP A 456 -14.97 -27.33 -12.74
CA TRP A 456 -15.95 -28.42 -12.78
C TRP A 456 -16.12 -29.16 -11.43
N LEU A 457 -15.12 -29.13 -10.54
CA LEU A 457 -15.21 -29.75 -9.21
C LEU A 457 -16.29 -29.09 -8.34
N LEU A 458 -16.52 -27.79 -8.51
CA LEU A 458 -17.60 -27.06 -7.83
C LEU A 458 -19.01 -27.43 -8.33
N ASP A 459 -19.10 -28.07 -9.50
CA ASP A 459 -20.37 -28.51 -10.09
C ASP A 459 -20.71 -29.95 -9.67
N VAL A 460 -19.70 -30.82 -9.65
CA VAL A 460 -19.90 -32.26 -9.40
C VAL A 460 -19.94 -32.62 -7.92
N ASP A 461 -19.23 -31.88 -7.06
CA ASP A 461 -19.13 -32.18 -5.64
C ASP A 461 -19.74 -31.06 -4.78
N PRO A 462 -20.99 -31.21 -4.29
CA PRO A 462 -21.66 -30.20 -3.48
C PRO A 462 -21.03 -30.01 -2.09
N THR A 463 -20.10 -30.88 -1.70
CA THR A 463 -19.37 -30.79 -0.44
C THR A 463 -18.07 -29.98 -0.57
N ILE A 464 -17.84 -29.38 -1.75
CA ILE A 464 -16.82 -28.36 -2.01
C ILE A 464 -17.53 -27.01 -2.19
N PHE A 465 -17.10 -25.99 -1.46
CA PHE A 465 -17.73 -24.67 -1.55
C PHE A 465 -16.89 -23.64 -2.31
N CYS A 466 -15.57 -23.84 -2.37
CA CYS A 466 -14.61 -22.88 -2.92
C CYS A 466 -13.36 -23.59 -3.46
N VAL A 467 -12.77 -23.03 -4.52
CA VAL A 467 -11.38 -23.30 -4.90
C VAL A 467 -10.56 -22.07 -4.53
N ASN A 468 -9.53 -22.22 -3.72
CA ASN A 468 -8.74 -21.13 -3.17
C ASN A 468 -7.32 -21.18 -3.74
N ALA A 469 -6.86 -20.07 -4.33
CA ALA A 469 -5.55 -19.97 -4.96
C ALA A 469 -4.42 -19.83 -3.94
N PHE A 470 -4.70 -19.22 -2.79
CA PHE A 470 -3.75 -19.11 -1.69
C PHE A 470 -3.65 -20.41 -0.90
N SER A 471 -2.45 -20.70 -0.39
CA SER A 471 -2.20 -21.86 0.44
C SER A 471 -1.33 -21.47 1.63
N VAL A 472 -1.92 -21.61 2.83
CA VAL A 472 -1.32 -21.22 4.12
C VAL A 472 -0.01 -21.94 4.43
N ASN A 473 0.23 -23.10 3.81
CA ASN A 473 1.40 -23.93 4.02
C ASN A 473 2.36 -23.92 2.82
N SER A 474 2.25 -22.95 1.91
CA SER A 474 3.22 -22.82 0.81
C SER A 474 4.56 -22.26 1.27
N TYR A 475 5.18 -22.89 2.28
CA TYR A 475 6.56 -22.62 2.70
C TYR A 475 7.50 -23.60 2.01
N ARG A 476 8.71 -23.15 1.68
CA ARG A 476 9.71 -23.92 0.94
C ARG A 476 10.04 -25.27 1.58
N GLU A 477 9.94 -25.34 2.90
CA GLU A 477 10.27 -26.51 3.71
C GLU A 477 9.21 -27.61 3.61
N VAL A 478 7.97 -27.27 3.25
CA VAL A 478 6.82 -28.19 3.33
C VAL A 478 5.96 -28.23 2.06
N ALA A 479 6.23 -27.37 1.07
CA ALA A 479 5.54 -27.33 -0.22
C ALA A 479 6.55 -27.30 -1.37
N TRP A 480 6.33 -28.14 -2.39
CA TRP A 480 7.20 -28.19 -3.57
C TRP A 480 6.50 -28.68 -4.84
N ASP A 481 5.35 -29.35 -4.75
CA ASP A 481 4.65 -29.88 -5.91
C ASP A 481 3.54 -28.92 -6.38
N PRO A 482 3.73 -28.19 -7.49
CA PRO A 482 2.69 -27.30 -7.99
C PRO A 482 1.49 -28.05 -8.58
N THR A 483 1.58 -29.36 -8.82
CA THR A 483 0.50 -30.16 -9.44
C THR A 483 -0.52 -30.71 -8.44
N LEU A 484 -0.22 -30.66 -7.14
CA LEU A 484 -1.02 -31.27 -6.08
C LEU A 484 -2.08 -30.30 -5.51
N LEU A 485 -3.29 -30.80 -5.27
CA LEU A 485 -4.32 -30.11 -4.47
C LEU A 485 -4.49 -30.76 -3.09
N ARG A 486 -5.10 -30.01 -2.18
CA ARG A 486 -5.52 -30.47 -0.86
C ARG A 486 -6.95 -30.00 -0.63
N ARG A 487 -7.72 -30.86 0.03
CA ARG A 487 -9.06 -30.54 0.50
C ARG A 487 -8.99 -30.18 1.97
N ILE A 488 -9.40 -28.96 2.33
CA ILE A 488 -9.16 -28.38 3.66
C ILE A 488 -10.45 -27.76 4.20
N ASN A 489 -10.65 -27.87 5.51
CA ASN A 489 -11.62 -27.07 6.23
C ASN A 489 -11.01 -25.69 6.51
N MET A 490 -11.34 -24.71 5.67
CA MET A 490 -10.87 -23.33 5.78
C MET A 490 -11.91 -22.36 5.23
N PHE A 491 -11.74 -21.08 5.53
CA PHE A 491 -12.47 -19.99 4.88
C PHE A 491 -11.73 -19.49 3.63
N PRO A 492 -12.39 -18.80 2.69
CA PRO A 492 -11.73 -18.20 1.53
C PRO A 492 -10.71 -17.15 1.92
N GLN A 493 -9.55 -17.16 1.27
CA GLN A 493 -8.42 -16.28 1.55
C GLN A 493 -7.71 -15.90 0.25
N PHE A 494 -7.41 -14.62 0.07
CA PHE A 494 -6.37 -14.13 -0.85
C PHE A 494 -6.45 -14.72 -2.29
N GLY A 495 -7.62 -14.61 -2.93
CA GLY A 495 -7.86 -15.08 -4.29
C GLY A 495 -8.58 -16.43 -4.35
N TRP A 496 -9.86 -16.42 -4.70
CA TRP A 496 -10.71 -17.60 -4.55
C TRP A 496 -11.92 -17.61 -5.49
N MET A 497 -12.31 -18.80 -5.94
CA MET A 497 -13.44 -19.02 -6.83
C MET A 497 -14.60 -19.70 -6.11
N ILE A 498 -15.79 -19.16 -6.33
CA ILE A 498 -17.05 -19.69 -5.79
C ILE A 498 -18.09 -19.84 -6.88
N ASN A 499 -19.11 -20.65 -6.58
CA ASN A 499 -20.30 -20.73 -7.40
C ASN A 499 -21.43 -19.80 -6.89
N ARG A 500 -22.33 -19.46 -7.80
CA ARG A 500 -23.49 -18.59 -7.56
C ARG A 500 -24.42 -19.11 -6.47
N ARG A 501 -24.58 -20.44 -6.38
CA ARG A 501 -25.41 -21.07 -5.36
C ARG A 501 -24.92 -20.70 -3.97
N TRP A 502 -23.64 -20.91 -3.69
CA TRP A 502 -23.03 -20.57 -2.42
C TRP A 502 -23.10 -19.06 -2.15
N ALA A 503 -22.81 -18.23 -3.15
CA ALA A 503 -22.91 -16.77 -3.00
C ALA A 503 -24.31 -16.29 -2.56
N ARG A 504 -25.38 -16.90 -3.11
CA ARG A 504 -26.77 -16.61 -2.72
C ARG A 504 -27.10 -17.08 -1.31
N GLU A 505 -26.57 -18.24 -0.89
CA GLU A 505 -26.71 -18.75 0.47
C GLU A 505 -26.05 -17.78 1.46
N GLN A 506 -24.79 -17.41 1.22
CA GLN A 506 -24.05 -16.50 2.10
C GLN A 506 -24.66 -15.10 2.14
N TYR A 507 -25.14 -14.55 1.02
CA TYR A 507 -25.76 -13.22 1.01
C TYR A 507 -26.96 -13.07 1.96
N ARG A 508 -27.72 -14.17 2.16
CA ARG A 508 -28.88 -14.22 3.07
C ARG A 508 -28.47 -14.38 4.52
N ALA A 509 -27.38 -15.11 4.77
CA ALA A 509 -26.88 -15.40 6.10
C ALA A 509 -25.84 -14.39 6.61
N TRP A 510 -25.34 -13.51 5.71
CA TRP A 510 -24.19 -12.63 5.95
C TRP A 510 -24.28 -11.87 7.26
N ILE A 511 -23.12 -11.66 7.89
CA ILE A 511 -23.01 -10.86 9.11
C ILE A 511 -23.65 -9.46 8.90
N THR A 512 -24.56 -9.07 9.79
CA THR A 512 -25.20 -7.74 9.79
C THR A 512 -24.90 -7.03 11.10
N GLU A 513 -24.99 -5.69 11.10
CA GLU A 513 -24.87 -4.88 12.32
C GLU A 513 -25.84 -5.32 13.44
N LYS A 514 -26.98 -5.94 13.11
CA LYS A 514 -27.93 -6.48 14.11
C LYS A 514 -27.54 -7.85 14.64
N THR A 515 -26.79 -8.63 13.87
CA THR A 515 -26.33 -9.96 14.30
C THR A 515 -25.29 -9.85 15.41
N GLU A 516 -24.50 -8.77 15.41
CA GLU A 516 -23.60 -8.38 16.51
C GLU A 516 -24.36 -8.23 17.84
N ALA A 517 -25.60 -7.72 17.81
CA ALA A 517 -26.42 -7.54 19.02
C ALA A 517 -27.14 -8.84 19.47
N SER A 518 -27.56 -9.69 18.54
CA SER A 518 -28.33 -10.92 18.89
C SER A 518 -27.47 -12.08 19.38
N ILE A 519 -26.17 -12.12 19.06
CA ILE A 519 -25.26 -13.13 19.62
C ILE A 519 -25.05 -12.88 21.12
N ILE A 520 -25.13 -11.62 21.55
CA ILE A 520 -25.06 -11.22 22.97
C ILE A 520 -26.25 -11.78 23.78
N ASP A 521 -27.44 -11.87 23.18
CA ASP A 521 -28.64 -12.44 23.82
C ASP A 521 -28.72 -13.98 23.76
N GLY A 522 -27.95 -14.61 22.86
CA GLY A 522 -27.96 -16.06 22.61
C GLY A 522 -27.01 -16.89 23.48
N ILE A 523 -26.11 -16.24 24.23
CA ILE A 523 -25.28 -16.91 25.26
C ILE A 523 -26.19 -17.19 26.46
N GLY A 524 -26.94 -18.29 26.37
CA GLY A 524 -27.74 -18.82 27.45
C GLY A 524 -26.89 -19.06 28.70
N THR A 525 -27.49 -18.78 29.85
CA THR A 525 -26.92 -18.79 31.21
C THR A 525 -26.40 -20.14 31.73
N ASP A 526 -26.34 -21.18 30.90
CA ASP A 526 -26.24 -22.57 31.37
C ASP A 526 -24.89 -23.25 31.05
N SER A 527 -23.84 -22.49 30.75
CA SER A 527 -22.47 -23.02 30.65
C SER A 527 -21.48 -22.07 31.31
N ILE A 528 -21.54 -22.03 32.64
CA ILE A 528 -20.56 -21.36 33.49
C ILE A 528 -19.23 -22.13 33.40
N ILE A 529 -18.31 -21.68 32.55
CA ILE A 529 -16.89 -21.87 32.81
C ILE A 529 -16.48 -20.74 33.76
N CYS A 530 -16.23 -21.08 35.03
CA CYS A 530 -15.70 -20.16 36.02
C CYS A 530 -14.30 -19.69 35.61
N VAL A 531 -14.21 -18.58 34.88
CA VAL A 531 -13.00 -17.77 34.81
C VAL A 531 -13.26 -16.50 35.60
N SER A 532 -12.53 -16.34 36.70
CA SER A 532 -12.54 -15.11 37.50
C SER A 532 -11.93 -13.97 36.67
N VAL A 533 -12.77 -13.11 36.07
CA VAL A 533 -12.31 -11.85 35.49
C VAL A 533 -13.27 -10.71 35.87
N LYS A 534 -12.67 -9.54 36.10
CA LYS A 534 -13.29 -8.35 36.69
C LYS A 534 -14.20 -7.65 35.68
N SER A 535 -15.51 -7.82 35.85
CA SER A 535 -16.60 -7.05 35.22
C SER A 535 -17.09 -7.54 33.84
N TYR A 536 -18.42 -7.59 33.76
CA TYR A 536 -19.24 -7.94 32.59
C TYR A 536 -18.94 -7.08 31.35
N ASN A 537 -18.47 -5.84 31.51
CA ASN A 537 -18.19 -4.92 30.40
C ASN A 537 -16.87 -5.23 29.66
N GLU A 538 -15.87 -5.82 30.33
CA GLU A 538 -14.66 -6.32 29.66
C GLU A 538 -14.95 -7.59 28.85
N PHE A 539 -15.83 -8.47 29.36
CA PHE A 539 -16.25 -9.68 28.67
C PHE A 539 -17.10 -9.40 27.41
N VAL A 540 -18.03 -8.44 27.50
CA VAL A 540 -18.82 -8.01 26.34
C VAL A 540 -17.94 -7.32 25.29
N SER A 541 -16.94 -6.52 25.68
CA SER A 541 -15.99 -5.96 24.71
C SER A 541 -15.14 -7.05 24.04
N ALA A 542 -14.70 -8.06 24.80
CA ALA A 542 -13.96 -9.19 24.24
C ALA A 542 -14.80 -10.05 23.27
N ILE A 543 -16.11 -10.19 23.48
CA ILE A 543 -17.00 -10.98 22.60
C ILE A 543 -17.53 -10.18 21.41
N VAL A 544 -17.80 -8.89 21.59
CA VAL A 544 -18.17 -7.99 20.48
C VAL A 544 -16.99 -7.79 19.52
N GLU A 545 -15.76 -7.98 19.97
CA GLU A 545 -14.56 -7.91 19.11
C GLU A 545 -14.20 -9.22 18.40
N ASP A 546 -14.71 -10.39 18.83
CA ASP A 546 -14.27 -11.71 18.35
C ASP A 546 -15.22 -12.37 17.32
N ILE A 547 -16.17 -11.62 16.75
CA ILE A 547 -17.07 -12.09 15.66
C ILE A 547 -16.99 -11.14 14.44
N GLY A 548 -15.88 -10.40 14.32
CA GLY A 548 -15.83 -9.13 13.58
C GLY A 548 -15.48 -9.16 12.09
N ASP A 549 -14.94 -10.25 11.52
CA ASP A 549 -14.46 -10.26 10.13
C ASP A 549 -15.23 -11.26 9.24
N TRP A 550 -15.48 -10.86 7.99
CA TRP A 550 -16.31 -11.61 7.04
C TRP A 550 -15.80 -13.02 6.75
N ASP A 551 -14.48 -13.19 6.69
CA ASP A 551 -13.80 -14.43 6.38
C ASP A 551 -13.84 -15.41 7.56
N LEU A 552 -13.62 -14.91 8.78
CA LEU A 552 -13.85 -15.68 10.01
C LEU A 552 -15.32 -16.08 10.15
N TRP A 553 -16.26 -15.20 9.84
CA TRP A 553 -17.68 -15.54 9.83
C TRP A 553 -18.00 -16.66 8.82
N LEU A 554 -17.34 -16.67 7.66
CA LEU A 554 -17.47 -17.74 6.67
C LEU A 554 -16.88 -19.08 7.15
N SER A 555 -16.01 -19.09 8.15
CA SER A 555 -15.50 -20.32 8.77
C SER A 555 -16.49 -20.98 9.74
N SER A 556 -17.58 -20.30 10.09
CA SER A 556 -18.57 -20.85 11.01
C SER A 556 -19.29 -22.08 10.43
N GLU A 557 -19.73 -22.99 11.29
CA GLU A 557 -20.46 -24.20 10.87
C GLU A 557 -21.75 -23.85 10.12
N ASN A 558 -22.39 -22.73 10.47
CA ASN A 558 -23.58 -22.23 9.77
C ASN A 558 -23.29 -21.85 8.31
N SER A 559 -22.09 -21.33 8.04
CA SER A 559 -21.65 -20.90 6.71
C SER A 559 -21.06 -22.07 5.91
N LEU A 560 -20.17 -22.87 6.51
CA LEU A 560 -19.50 -23.98 5.84
C LEU A 560 -20.41 -25.21 5.67
N GLN A 561 -21.19 -25.58 6.68
CA GLN A 561 -22.10 -26.75 6.65
C GLN A 561 -21.36 -28.04 6.26
N GLY A 562 -20.21 -28.30 6.89
CA GLY A 562 -19.33 -29.44 6.57
C GLY A 562 -18.66 -29.42 5.19
N ARG A 563 -18.76 -28.32 4.42
CA ARG A 563 -18.11 -28.18 3.11
C ARG A 563 -16.64 -27.80 3.26
N HIS A 564 -15.86 -28.13 2.24
CA HIS A 564 -14.40 -27.93 2.21
C HIS A 564 -14.00 -27.00 1.06
N ALA A 565 -12.82 -26.40 1.18
CA ALA A 565 -12.15 -25.72 0.07
C ALA A 565 -11.11 -26.64 -0.56
N LEU A 566 -10.85 -26.45 -1.85
CA LEU A 566 -9.66 -26.99 -2.51
C LEU A 566 -8.56 -25.93 -2.54
N VAL A 567 -7.34 -26.29 -2.15
CA VAL A 567 -6.15 -25.44 -2.25
C VAL A 567 -5.05 -26.16 -3.01
N PRO A 568 -4.18 -25.45 -3.74
CA PRO A 568 -2.95 -26.05 -4.25
C PRO A 568 -1.93 -26.23 -3.11
N GLU A 569 -0.99 -27.15 -3.25
CA GLU A 569 0.13 -27.23 -2.31
C GLU A 569 1.05 -26.00 -2.42
N VAL A 570 1.40 -25.60 -3.65
CA VAL A 570 2.12 -24.36 -3.94
C VAL A 570 1.10 -23.28 -4.35
N GLY A 571 1.01 -22.17 -3.61
CA GLY A 571 0.03 -21.10 -3.85
C GLY A 571 0.10 -20.53 -5.27
N ARG A 572 -1.04 -20.04 -5.78
CA ARG A 572 -1.17 -19.30 -7.03
C ARG A 572 -1.36 -17.80 -6.82
N THR A 573 -1.38 -17.38 -5.57
CA THR A 573 -1.35 -15.99 -5.16
C THR A 573 -0.29 -15.78 -4.09
N TYR A 574 0.22 -14.57 -4.03
CA TYR A 574 1.17 -14.12 -3.02
C TYR A 574 0.69 -12.79 -2.43
N HIS A 575 0.56 -12.72 -1.11
CA HIS A 575 0.15 -11.49 -0.43
C HIS A 575 1.31 -10.52 -0.34
N ALA A 576 1.16 -9.34 -0.91
CA ALA A 576 2.21 -8.33 -1.00
C ALA A 576 1.81 -6.98 -0.40
N GLY A 577 0.83 -6.95 0.50
CA GLY A 577 0.41 -5.77 1.25
C GLY A 577 1.09 -5.69 2.63
N ALA A 578 2.22 -5.00 2.75
CA ALA A 578 2.88 -4.83 4.06
C ALA A 578 2.12 -3.92 5.05
N ALA A 579 1.06 -3.24 4.61
CA ALA A 579 0.09 -2.55 5.45
C ALA A 579 -1.35 -2.78 4.96
N GLY A 580 -2.21 -3.26 5.86
CA GLY A 580 -3.61 -3.61 5.63
C GLY A 580 -4.48 -3.36 6.87
N ALA A 581 -5.80 -3.56 6.74
CA ALA A 581 -6.72 -3.46 7.87
C ALA A 581 -6.31 -4.41 9.02
N HIS A 582 -5.81 -5.60 8.67
CA HIS A 582 -5.40 -6.64 9.63
C HIS A 582 -3.94 -7.09 9.46
N VAL A 583 -3.29 -6.75 8.33
CA VAL A 583 -1.88 -7.09 8.07
C VAL A 583 -0.97 -5.92 8.43
N THR A 584 0.02 -6.21 9.27
CA THR A 584 1.12 -5.30 9.61
C THR A 584 2.39 -5.72 8.89
N GLY A 585 3.40 -4.85 8.86
CA GLY A 585 4.70 -5.18 8.29
C GLY A 585 5.36 -6.37 8.98
N TRP A 586 5.09 -6.56 10.28
CA TRP A 586 5.49 -7.74 11.04
C TRP A 586 4.84 -9.02 10.52
N ALA A 587 3.51 -9.02 10.35
CA ALA A 587 2.79 -10.16 9.79
C ALA A 587 3.27 -10.46 8.36
N GLN A 588 3.51 -9.43 7.55
CA GLN A 588 4.08 -9.58 6.21
C GLN A 588 5.47 -10.23 6.24
N GLU A 589 6.37 -9.79 7.10
CA GLU A 589 7.72 -10.36 7.20
C GLU A 589 7.74 -11.79 7.70
N GLN A 590 6.94 -12.09 8.73
CA GLN A 590 6.98 -13.38 9.39
C GLN A 590 6.25 -14.46 8.60
N LEU A 591 5.06 -14.12 8.07
CA LEU A 591 4.17 -15.09 7.45
C LEU A 591 4.36 -15.14 5.94
N PHE A 592 4.13 -14.01 5.26
CA PHE A 592 3.94 -14.01 3.81
C PHE A 592 5.26 -13.96 3.02
N ASN A 593 6.27 -13.22 3.49
CA ASN A 593 7.54 -13.06 2.75
C ASN A 593 8.36 -14.35 2.60
N ASN A 594 8.06 -15.38 3.40
CA ASN A 594 8.70 -16.69 3.32
C ASN A 594 7.89 -17.71 2.52
N MET A 595 6.69 -17.34 2.04
CA MET A 595 5.87 -18.22 1.22
C MET A 595 6.37 -18.24 -0.23
N ILE A 596 6.38 -19.43 -0.82
CA ILE A 596 6.57 -19.64 -2.24
C ILE A 596 5.21 -19.62 -2.95
N PHE A 597 5.20 -19.20 -4.21
CA PHE A 597 4.06 -19.34 -5.09
C PHE A 597 4.54 -19.74 -6.48
N ASN A 598 3.65 -20.34 -7.27
CA ASN A 598 4.02 -20.96 -8.53
C ASN A 598 4.53 -19.94 -9.56
N GLN A 599 5.57 -20.32 -10.30
CA GLN A 599 6.17 -19.54 -11.39
C GLN A 599 6.10 -20.26 -12.75
N ASP A 600 5.61 -21.50 -12.78
CA ASP A 600 5.48 -22.29 -14.00
C ASP A 600 4.11 -22.04 -14.65
N PRO A 601 4.02 -21.44 -15.85
CA PRO A 601 2.74 -21.15 -16.51
C PRO A 601 2.00 -22.41 -16.99
N ASP A 602 2.70 -23.54 -17.14
CA ASP A 602 2.20 -24.71 -17.89
C ASP A 602 1.72 -25.87 -17.00
N VAL A 603 1.57 -25.62 -15.69
CA VAL A 603 1.22 -26.65 -14.70
C VAL A 603 -0.09 -27.35 -15.06
N LYS A 604 -0.04 -28.68 -15.05
CA LYS A 604 -1.22 -29.57 -15.14
C LYS A 604 -1.44 -30.25 -13.80
N LEU A 605 -2.61 -30.04 -13.23
CA LEU A 605 -2.99 -30.64 -11.94
C LEU A 605 -3.21 -32.15 -12.12
N ARG A 606 -2.77 -32.93 -11.13
CA ARG A 606 -2.87 -34.40 -11.15
C ARG A 606 -4.02 -34.90 -10.27
N GLY A 607 -4.64 -36.00 -10.68
CA GLY A 607 -5.62 -36.74 -9.87
C GLY A 607 -6.85 -35.93 -9.48
N LEU A 608 -7.35 -35.05 -10.35
CA LEU A 608 -8.49 -34.18 -10.02
C LEU A 608 -9.76 -34.98 -9.64
N GLU A 609 -9.92 -36.17 -10.22
CA GLU A 609 -11.02 -37.09 -9.93
C GLU A 609 -10.98 -37.64 -8.50
N GLU A 610 -9.80 -37.66 -7.85
CA GLU A 610 -9.63 -38.15 -6.47
C GLU A 610 -10.23 -37.21 -5.41
N TYR A 611 -10.51 -35.95 -5.78
CA TYR A 611 -11.06 -34.95 -4.86
C TYR A 611 -12.60 -34.97 -4.78
N VAL A 612 -13.25 -35.72 -5.67
CA VAL A 612 -14.70 -35.89 -5.69
C VAL A 612 -15.10 -36.92 -4.64
N THR A 613 -15.91 -36.51 -3.66
CA THR A 613 -16.56 -37.46 -2.76
C THR A 613 -17.80 -38.03 -3.42
N TYR A 614 -17.69 -39.25 -3.94
CA TYR A 614 -18.87 -40.05 -4.29
C TYR A 614 -19.54 -40.49 -2.99
N GLY A 615 -20.78 -40.05 -2.75
CA GLY A 615 -21.56 -40.53 -1.62
C GLY A 615 -21.65 -42.06 -1.68
N CYS A 616 -21.25 -42.74 -0.61
CA CYS A 616 -21.44 -44.18 -0.43
C CYS A 616 -22.93 -44.56 -0.43
#